data_AF-A0A955K102-F1
#
_entry.id   AF-A0A955K102-F1
#
_cell.length_a   1.000
_cell.length_b   1.000
_cell.length_c   1.000
_cell.angle_alpha   90.00
_cell.angle_beta   90.00
_cell.angle_gamma   90.00
#
_symmetry.space_group_name_H-M   'P 1'
#
loop_
_entity.id
_entity.type
_entity.pdbx_description
1 polymer ?
#
loop_
_entity_poly.entity_id
_entity_poly.type
_entity_poly.pdbx_seq_one_letter_code
_entity_poly.pdbx_strand_id
1 'polypeptide(L)' 'TRQNTTKQIGSSRQQRFENARCAFTCAAKLPKDQPILLIDDVFTTGATLQYGAQALQNAGAERIWIAVIARQPLDKEAK' A
#
# COMPACT_ATOMS: atom_id res chain seq x y z
N THR A 1 9.06 6.01 -3.83
CA THR A 1 9.77 4.72 -3.92
C THR A 1 9.44 3.88 -2.70
N ARG A 2 9.56 2.54 -2.79
CA ARG A 2 9.37 1.62 -1.65
C ARG A 2 10.73 1.14 -1.15
N GLN A 3 11.05 1.28 0.14
CA GLN A 3 12.23 0.67 0.74
C GLN A 3 11.88 -0.75 1.23
N ASN A 4 12.64 -1.76 0.78
CA ASN A 4 12.47 -3.16 1.16
C ASN A 4 13.55 -3.56 2.18
N THR A 5 13.32 -3.28 3.46
CA THR A 5 14.27 -3.59 4.54
C THR A 5 13.91 -4.83 5.37
N THR A 6 13.03 -5.74 4.93
CA THR A 6 12.76 -6.97 5.72
C THR A 6 12.21 -8.14 4.89
N LYS A 7 12.68 -9.35 5.20
CA LYS A 7 12.20 -10.64 4.64
C LYS A 7 10.68 -10.77 4.82
N GLN A 8 9.96 -11.02 3.73
CA GLN A 8 8.50 -11.20 3.74
C GLN A 8 8.07 -12.59 4.24
N ILE A 9 8.94 -13.61 4.16
CA ILE A 9 8.62 -14.99 4.52
C ILE A 9 8.57 -15.12 6.06
N GLY A 10 7.39 -15.45 6.60
CA GLY A 10 7.18 -15.73 8.03
C GLY A 10 6.73 -14.54 8.89
N SER A 11 6.49 -13.36 8.31
CA SER A 11 6.09 -12.17 9.09
C SER A 11 4.58 -12.13 9.40
N SER A 12 4.23 -11.77 10.63
CA SER A 12 2.84 -11.65 11.08
C SER A 12 2.12 -10.49 10.38
N ARG A 13 0.78 -10.49 10.41
CA ARG A 13 -0.05 -9.37 9.89
C ARG A 13 0.38 -8.02 10.48
N GLN A 14 0.72 -8.00 11.76
CA GLN A 14 1.14 -6.79 12.47
C GLN A 14 2.54 -6.33 12.05
N GLN A 15 3.48 -7.25 11.89
CA GLN A 15 4.82 -6.94 11.37
C GLN A 15 4.76 -6.40 9.94
N ARG A 16 3.89 -6.96 9.08
CA ARG A 16 3.68 -6.43 7.72
C ARG A 16 3.12 -5.00 7.73
N PHE A 17 2.28 -4.67 8.70
CA PHE A 17 1.74 -3.33 8.86
C PHE A 17 2.83 -2.33 9.30
N GLU A 18 3.61 -2.67 10.33
CA GLU A 18 4.69 -1.81 10.82
C GLU A 18 5.79 -1.59 9.77
N ASN A 19 6.21 -2.65 9.06
CA ASN A 19 7.22 -2.55 8.00
C ASN A 19 6.75 -1.65 6.85
N ALA A 20 5.47 -1.72 6.48
CA ALA A 20 4.91 -0.91 5.42
C ALA A 20 4.82 0.59 5.81
N ARG A 21 4.65 0.91 7.10
CA ARG A 21 4.53 2.30 7.59
C ARG A 21 5.68 3.20 7.18
N CYS A 22 6.91 2.70 7.22
CA CYS A 22 8.12 3.46 6.90
C CYS A 22 8.62 3.23 5.48
N ALA A 23 7.96 2.36 4.70
CA ALA A 23 8.49 1.91 3.43
C ALA A 23 8.18 2.85 2.26
N PHE A 24 7.14 3.67 2.33
CA PHE A 24 6.64 4.43 1.17
C PHE A 24 6.90 5.93 1.28
N THR A 25 7.50 6.50 0.23
CA THR A 25 7.69 7.94 0.08
C THR A 25 7.34 8.38 -1.35
N CYS A 26 6.89 9.62 -1.51
CA CYS A 26 6.75 10.28 -2.79
C CYS A 26 7.64 11.53 -2.77
N ALA A 27 8.67 11.56 -3.62
CA ALA A 27 9.62 12.68 -3.69
C ALA A 27 9.10 13.85 -4.53
N ALA A 28 8.13 13.59 -5.40
CA ALA A 28 7.51 14.61 -6.24
C ALA A 28 6.36 15.29 -5.50
N LYS A 29 6.13 16.57 -5.80
CA LYS A 29 4.88 17.25 -5.45
C LYS A 29 3.84 16.92 -6.51
N LEU A 30 2.70 16.39 -6.11
CA LEU A 30 1.64 15.97 -7.01
C LEU A 30 0.62 17.10 -7.22
N PRO A 31 0.08 17.27 -8.44
CA PRO A 31 -1.00 18.20 -8.72
C PRO A 31 -2.30 17.72 -8.06
N LYS A 32 -3.05 18.66 -7.48
CA LYS A 32 -4.26 18.40 -6.68
C LYS A 32 -5.45 17.95 -7.54
N ASP A 33 -5.55 18.48 -8.75
CA ASP A 33 -6.64 18.31 -9.69
C ASP A 33 -6.52 17.03 -10.54
N GLN A 34 -5.38 16.34 -10.48
CA GLN A 34 -5.16 15.10 -11.23
C GLN A 34 -5.42 13.85 -10.37
N PRO A 35 -6.37 12.98 -10.76
CA PRO A 35 -6.57 11.72 -10.06
C PRO A 35 -5.37 10.80 -10.28
N ILE A 36 -4.94 10.13 -9.21
CA ILE A 36 -3.86 9.14 -9.22
C ILE A 36 -4.46 7.73 -9.12
N LEU A 37 -4.00 6.82 -9.97
CA LEU A 37 -4.31 5.40 -9.87
C LEU A 37 -3.11 4.66 -9.26
N LEU A 38 -3.29 4.11 -8.06
CA LEU A 38 -2.33 3.23 -7.42
C LEU A 38 -2.67 1.77 -7.78
N ILE A 39 -1.72 1.08 -8.39
CA ILE A 39 -1.88 -0.31 -8.85
C ILE A 39 -1.00 -1.21 -7.99
N ASP A 40 -1.56 -2.31 -7.51
CA ASP A 40 -0.83 -3.38 -6.81
C ASP A 40 -1.29 -4.75 -7.34
N ASP A 41 -0.48 -5.78 -7.16
CA ASP A 41 -0.83 -7.13 -7.65
C ASP A 41 -1.88 -7.80 -6.75
N VAL A 42 -1.63 -7.82 -5.44
CA VAL A 42 -2.43 -8.57 -4.46
C VAL A 42 -2.74 -7.72 -3.22
N PHE A 43 -4.02 -7.49 -2.97
CA PHE A 43 -4.50 -6.94 -1.71
C PHE A 43 -4.53 -8.03 -0.63
N THR A 44 -3.70 -7.89 0.40
CA THR A 44 -3.72 -8.77 1.58
C THR A 44 -4.32 -8.04 2.79
N THR A 45 -3.47 -7.44 3.64
CA THR A 45 -3.89 -6.70 4.84
C THR A 45 -4.29 -5.26 4.54
N GLY A 46 -4.06 -4.80 3.31
CA GLY A 46 -4.21 -3.41 2.89
C GLY A 46 -3.04 -2.50 3.26
N ALA A 47 -2.04 -2.97 4.03
CA ALA A 47 -0.96 -2.12 4.54
C ALA A 47 -0.16 -1.43 3.42
N THR A 48 0.23 -2.16 2.37
CA THR A 48 0.97 -1.60 1.23
C THR A 48 0.21 -0.46 0.56
N LEU A 49 -1.07 -0.68 0.24
CA LEU A 49 -1.90 0.32 -0.42
C LEU A 49 -2.23 1.50 0.50
N GLN A 50 -2.46 1.26 1.79
CA GLN A 50 -2.71 2.31 2.77
C GLN A 50 -1.53 3.27 2.89
N TYR A 51 -0.32 2.75 3.11
CA TYR A 51 0.86 3.60 3.27
C TYR A 51 1.35 4.19 1.95
N GLY A 52 1.17 3.48 0.83
CA GLY A 52 1.38 4.04 -0.50
C GLY A 52 0.44 5.22 -0.78
N ALA A 53 -0.86 5.07 -0.52
CA ALA A 53 -1.83 6.14 -0.66
C ALA A 53 -1.52 7.32 0.28
N GLN A 54 -1.13 7.06 1.53
CA GLN A 54 -0.73 8.12 2.46
C GLN A 54 0.47 8.92 1.94
N ALA A 55 1.47 8.25 1.38
CA ALA A 55 2.63 8.93 0.79
C ALA A 55 2.24 9.83 -0.39
N LEU A 56 1.27 9.40 -1.21
CA LEU A 56 0.73 10.21 -2.32
C LEU A 56 -0.13 11.39 -1.81
N GLN A 57 -0.95 11.20 -0.78
CA GLN A 57 -1.71 12.28 -0.14
C GLN A 57 -0.78 13.33 0.45
N ASN A 58 0.26 12.91 1.17
CA ASN A 58 1.27 13.81 1.73
C ASN A 58 2.01 14.60 0.64
N ALA A 59 2.11 14.04 -0.56
CA ALA A 59 2.68 14.72 -1.73
C ALA A 59 1.70 15.66 -2.45
N GLY A 60 0.42 15.68 -2.06
CA GLY A 60 -0.58 16.62 -2.58
C GLY A 60 -1.72 16.00 -3.39
N ALA A 61 -1.78 14.67 -3.54
CA ALA A 61 -2.87 14.03 -4.27
C ALA A 61 -4.19 14.08 -3.48
N GLU A 62 -5.25 14.64 -4.07
CA GLU A 62 -6.59 14.72 -3.44
C GLU A 62 -7.49 13.54 -3.82
N ARG A 63 -7.29 12.94 -4.98
CA ARG A 63 -8.08 11.81 -5.49
C ARG A 63 -7.18 10.64 -5.83
N ILE A 64 -7.30 9.55 -5.08
CA ILE A 64 -6.52 8.33 -5.27
C ILE A 64 -7.47 7.16 -5.47
N TRP A 65 -7.34 6.50 -6.61
CA TRP A 65 -8.00 5.24 -6.94
C TRP A 65 -7.04 4.09 -6.69
N ILE A 66 -7.59 2.93 -6.33
CA ILE A 66 -6.83 1.71 -6.12
C ILE A 66 -7.34 0.64 -7.07
N ALA A 67 -6.43 0.00 -7.80
CA ALA A 67 -6.71 -1.19 -8.58
C ALA A 67 -5.79 -2.33 -8.14
N VAL A 68 -6.39 -3.51 -7.94
CA VAL A 68 -5.67 -4.74 -7.62
C VAL A 68 -6.18 -5.89 -8.46
N ILE A 69 -5.28 -6.83 -8.78
CA ILE A 69 -5.62 -8.01 -9.59
C ILE A 69 -6.26 -9.09 -8.71
N ALA A 70 -5.73 -9.29 -7.51
CA ALA A 70 -6.24 -10.29 -6.58
C ALA A 70 -6.42 -9.74 -5.15
N ARG A 71 -7.30 -10.39 -4.38
CA ARG A 71 -7.52 -10.09 -2.96
C ARG A 71 -7.46 -11.38 -2.16
N GLN A 72 -6.74 -11.37 -1.03
CA GLN A 72 -6.77 -12.48 -0.10
C GLN A 72 -8.20 -12.60 0.49
N PRO A 73 -8.80 -13.82 0.54
CA PRO A 73 -10.09 -14.04 1.18
C PRO A 73 -10.07 -13.58 2.64
N LEU A 74 -11.19 -12.99 3.11
CA LEU A 74 -11.32 -12.54 4.50
C LEU A 74 -11.49 -13.70 5.48
N ASP A 75 -11.82 -14.88 4.97
CA ASP A 75 -12.21 -16.03 5.77
C ASP A 75 -10.97 -16.86 6.08
N LYS A 76 -10.73 -17.10 7.37
CA LYS A 76 -9.71 -18.07 7.83
C LYS A 76 -10.21 -19.52 7.82
N GLU A 77 -11.40 -19.78 7.27
CA GLU A 77 -11.98 -21.11 7.19
C GLU A 77 -12.33 -21.44 5.73
N ALA A 78 -11.30 -21.76 4.96
CA ALA A 78 -11.45 -22.64 3.81
C ALA A 78 -10.31 -23.66 3.87
N LYS A 79 -10.59 -24.71 4.66
CA LYS A 79 -9.77 -25.86 5.08
C LYS A 79 -8.80 -25.65 6.24
#